data_AF-A0A933MQA1-F1
#
_entry.id   AF-A0A933MQA1-F1
#
_cell.length_a   1.000
_cell.length_b   1.000
_cell.length_c   1.000
_cell.angle_alpha   90.00
_cell.angle_beta   90.00
_cell.angle_gamma   90.00
#
_symmetry.space_group_name_H-M   'P 1'
#
loop_
_entity.id
_entity.type
_entity.pdbx_description
1 polymer ?
#
loop_
_entity_poly.entity_id
_entity_poly.type
_entity_poly.pdbx_seq_one_letter_code
_entity_poly.pdbx_strand_id
1 'polypeptide(L)'
;MWSEKWNRIFEAINAKVLACNQLTKYTDITYRMVNDWDLRGMFDAERQTTRGWRKFSTADVMKLSIIKRLKDTGLPLHKLKGILNWLEYNPAIEFSVKQLTENIDGYLYTDFEDEYGIYSNEELLDFLRLKKEKERLSIIFPVNHLIKNILISIKSTSLEVKIISGQYMFKVNGEWIIP
;
A
#
# COMPACT_ATOMS: atom_id res chain seq x y z
N MET A 1 -9.21 -1.00 18.47
CA MET A 1 -9.89 0.21 17.95
C MET A 1 -8.87 1.33 17.95
N TRP A 2 -8.65 2.03 16.83
CA TRP A 2 -7.66 3.10 16.74
C TRP A 2 -8.13 4.37 17.44
N SER A 3 -7.21 5.28 17.80
CA SER A 3 -7.56 6.59 18.32
C SER A 3 -8.34 7.41 17.28
N GLU A 4 -9.11 8.39 17.73
CA GLU A 4 -9.86 9.30 16.83
C GLU A 4 -8.96 9.96 15.79
N LYS A 5 -7.76 10.40 16.21
CA LYS A 5 -6.74 10.98 15.31
C LYS A 5 -6.36 10.00 14.20
N TRP A 6 -6.08 8.74 14.54
CA TRP A 6 -5.72 7.72 13.57
C TRP A 6 -6.87 7.38 12.63
N ASN A 7 -8.11 7.30 13.13
CA ASN A 7 -9.29 7.09 12.28
C ASN A 7 -9.41 8.18 11.22
N ARG A 8 -9.29 9.46 11.60
CA ARG A 8 -9.30 10.59 10.66
C ARG A 8 -8.18 10.52 9.61
N ILE A 9 -6.98 10.12 10.02
CA ILE A 9 -5.84 9.93 9.11
C ILE A 9 -6.12 8.80 8.12
N PHE A 10 -6.64 7.66 8.58
CA PHE A 10 -6.94 6.51 7.73
C PHE A 10 -8.10 6.78 6.77
N GLU A 11 -9.12 7.52 7.19
CA GLU A 11 -10.17 8.03 6.29
C GLU A 11 -9.57 8.89 5.16
N ALA A 12 -8.66 9.80 5.49
CA ALA A 12 -8.00 10.65 4.51
C ALA A 12 -7.10 9.88 3.54
N ILE A 13 -6.40 8.86 4.03
CA ILE A 13 -5.55 7.94 3.24
C ILE A 13 -6.41 7.11 2.26
N ASN A 14 -7.60 6.68 2.68
CA ASN A 14 -8.52 5.88 1.87
C ASN A 14 -9.48 6.71 1.01
N ALA A 15 -9.49 8.04 1.15
CA ALA A 15 -10.32 8.91 0.35
C ALA A 15 -9.92 8.84 -1.14
N LYS A 16 -10.83 8.38 -2.00
CA LYS A 16 -10.63 8.26 -3.45
C LYS A 16 -10.73 9.62 -4.14
N VAL A 17 -9.69 10.43 -4.00
CA VAL A 17 -9.65 11.81 -4.54
C VAL A 17 -8.63 12.01 -5.67
N LEU A 18 -7.72 11.06 -5.88
CA LEU A 18 -6.60 11.21 -6.82
C LEU A 18 -6.98 10.77 -8.23
N ALA A 19 -6.66 11.59 -9.23
CA ALA A 19 -6.85 11.22 -10.63
C ALA A 19 -5.71 10.35 -11.16
N CYS A 20 -5.90 9.71 -12.32
CA CYS A 20 -4.90 8.79 -12.89
C CYS A 20 -3.55 9.49 -13.22
N ASN A 21 -3.58 10.75 -13.66
CA ASN A 21 -2.35 11.52 -13.87
C ASN A 21 -1.53 11.70 -12.57
N GLN A 22 -2.20 11.72 -11.40
CA GLN A 22 -1.53 11.74 -10.11
C GLN A 22 -0.93 10.37 -9.76
N LEU A 23 -1.59 9.25 -10.11
CA LEU A 23 -0.99 7.92 -9.96
C LEU A 23 0.37 7.86 -10.69
N THR A 24 0.41 8.26 -11.96
CA THR A 24 1.65 8.27 -12.75
C THR A 24 2.73 9.14 -12.14
N LYS A 25 2.35 10.27 -11.54
CA LYS A 25 3.27 11.17 -10.83
C LYS A 25 3.97 10.49 -9.63
N TYR A 26 3.35 9.49 -9.02
CA TYR A 26 3.82 8.92 -7.75
C TYR A 26 4.41 7.50 -7.86
N THR A 27 4.14 6.75 -8.94
CA THR A 27 4.47 5.31 -9.00
C THR A 27 5.06 4.82 -10.33
N ASP A 28 5.29 5.70 -11.30
CA ASP A 28 5.64 5.35 -12.71
C ASP A 28 4.60 4.45 -13.40
N ILE A 29 3.40 4.31 -12.83
CA ILE A 29 2.32 3.53 -13.39
C ILE A 29 1.50 4.42 -14.32
N THR A 30 1.51 4.10 -15.60
CA THR A 30 0.70 4.81 -16.60
C THR A 30 -0.74 4.28 -16.63
N TYR A 31 -1.67 5.10 -17.11
CA TYR A 31 -3.05 4.68 -17.34
C TYR A 31 -3.15 3.42 -18.22
N ARG A 32 -2.28 3.32 -19.24
CA ARG A 32 -2.22 2.15 -20.13
C ARG A 32 -1.84 0.88 -19.39
N MET A 33 -0.91 0.97 -18.43
CA MET A 33 -0.52 -0.17 -17.60
C MET A 33 -1.67 -0.63 -16.71
N VAL A 34 -2.37 0.31 -16.07
CA VAL A 34 -3.54 -0.02 -15.25
C VAL A 34 -4.60 -0.73 -16.10
N ASN A 35 -4.90 -0.21 -17.29
CA ASN A 35 -5.86 -0.85 -18.20
C ASN A 35 -5.40 -2.23 -18.69
N ASP A 36 -4.10 -2.41 -19.01
CA ASP A 36 -3.56 -3.71 -19.40
C ASP A 36 -3.68 -4.73 -18.26
N TRP A 37 -3.38 -4.33 -17.03
CA TRP A 37 -3.54 -5.19 -15.86
C TRP A 37 -5.01 -5.53 -15.60
N ASP A 38 -5.91 -4.57 -15.78
CA ASP A 38 -7.36 -4.77 -15.64
C ASP A 38 -7.91 -5.74 -16.68
N LEU A 39 -7.54 -5.58 -17.96
CA LEU A 39 -7.90 -6.51 -19.04
C LEU A 39 -7.38 -7.93 -18.80
N ARG A 40 -6.30 -8.08 -18.04
CA ARG A 40 -5.73 -9.38 -17.63
C ARG A 40 -6.30 -9.89 -16.31
N GLY A 41 -7.34 -9.25 -15.78
CA GLY A 41 -8.07 -9.68 -14.59
C GLY A 41 -7.35 -9.42 -13.27
N MET A 42 -6.40 -8.49 -13.23
CA MET A 42 -5.67 -8.12 -12.00
C MET A 42 -6.60 -7.59 -10.91
N PHE A 43 -7.69 -6.93 -11.28
CA PHE A 43 -8.63 -6.28 -10.36
C PHE A 43 -9.97 -7.00 -10.36
N ASP A 44 -10.66 -6.97 -9.22
CA ASP A 44 -11.96 -7.61 -9.06
C ASP A 44 -13.07 -6.85 -9.79
N ALA A 45 -14.08 -7.60 -10.28
CA ALA A 45 -15.13 -7.08 -11.15
C ALA A 45 -15.99 -5.97 -10.49
N GLU A 46 -16.13 -5.96 -9.17
CA GLU A 46 -16.82 -4.89 -8.44
C GLU A 46 -16.10 -3.54 -8.55
N ARG A 47 -14.80 -3.55 -8.88
CA ARG A 47 -14.01 -2.35 -9.20
C ARG A 47 -14.13 -1.93 -10.67
N GLN A 48 -14.65 -2.81 -11.54
CA GLN A 48 -14.86 -2.52 -12.95
C GLN A 48 -16.09 -1.61 -13.09
N THR A 49 -15.87 -0.30 -12.98
CA THR A 49 -16.86 0.64 -13.48
C THR A 49 -16.81 0.63 -15.01
N THR A 50 -17.95 0.84 -15.67
CA THR A 50 -18.07 0.90 -17.14
C THR A 50 -17.22 1.98 -17.83
N ARG A 51 -16.44 2.77 -17.07
CA ARG A 51 -15.59 3.87 -17.57
C ARG A 51 -14.19 3.94 -16.93
N GLY A 52 -13.65 2.82 -16.43
CA GLY A 52 -12.28 2.73 -15.91
C GLY A 52 -12.09 3.29 -14.49
N TRP A 53 -10.83 3.44 -14.06
CA TRP A 53 -10.47 3.93 -12.72
C TRP A 53 -10.77 5.42 -12.56
N ARG A 54 -11.92 5.75 -11.95
CA ARG A 54 -12.36 7.14 -11.81
C ARG A 54 -11.48 7.95 -10.86
N LYS A 55 -11.11 7.38 -9.71
CA LYS A 55 -10.20 7.99 -8.73
C LYS A 55 -9.51 6.92 -7.88
N PHE A 56 -8.30 7.23 -7.43
CA PHE A 56 -7.48 6.43 -6.52
C PHE A 56 -7.44 7.09 -5.15
N SER A 57 -7.34 6.28 -4.10
CA SER A 57 -6.93 6.74 -2.79
C SER A 57 -5.41 6.75 -2.66
N THR A 58 -4.88 7.40 -1.62
CA THR A 58 -3.45 7.31 -1.30
C THR A 58 -3.06 5.87 -1.02
N ALA A 59 -3.93 5.11 -0.35
CA ALA A 59 -3.72 3.68 -0.13
C ALA A 59 -3.65 2.90 -1.45
N ASP A 60 -4.51 3.17 -2.43
CA ASP A 60 -4.45 2.50 -3.74
C ASP A 60 -3.11 2.78 -4.44
N VAL A 61 -2.61 4.02 -4.37
CA VAL A 61 -1.30 4.39 -4.93
C VAL A 61 -0.18 3.59 -4.27
N MET A 62 -0.22 3.42 -2.94
CA MET A 62 0.77 2.59 -2.20
C MET A 62 0.69 1.11 -2.59
N LYS A 63 -0.51 0.53 -2.63
CA LYS A 63 -0.73 -0.86 -3.04
C LYS A 63 -0.19 -1.10 -4.44
N LEU A 64 -0.58 -0.24 -5.39
CA LEU A 64 -0.13 -0.33 -6.78
C LEU A 64 1.38 -0.14 -6.91
N SER A 65 2.01 0.71 -6.10
CA SER A 65 3.47 0.84 -6.07
C SER A 65 4.18 -0.43 -5.61
N ILE A 66 3.64 -1.12 -4.60
CA ILE A 66 4.15 -2.42 -4.15
C ILE A 66 4.02 -3.44 -5.28
N ILE A 67 2.84 -3.54 -5.89
CA ILE A 67 2.57 -4.43 -7.02
C ILE A 67 3.50 -4.14 -8.20
N LYS A 68 3.70 -2.87 -8.56
CA LYS A 68 4.61 -2.47 -9.64
C LYS A 68 6.02 -2.92 -9.35
N ARG A 69 6.52 -2.68 -8.14
CA ARG A 69 7.90 -3.05 -7.79
C ARG A 69 8.11 -4.56 -7.81
N LEU A 70 7.13 -5.34 -7.38
CA LEU A 70 7.14 -6.80 -7.48
C LEU A 70 6.98 -7.29 -8.94
N LYS A 71 6.17 -6.61 -9.76
CA LYS A 71 6.05 -6.93 -11.20
C LYS A 71 7.36 -6.76 -11.94
N ASP A 72 8.14 -5.74 -11.57
CA ASP A 72 9.44 -5.42 -12.17
C ASP A 72 10.51 -6.47 -11.88
N THR A 73 10.34 -7.30 -10.84
CA THR A 73 11.25 -8.43 -10.57
C THR A 73 10.96 -9.65 -11.46
N GLY A 74 9.92 -9.58 -12.30
CA GLY A 74 9.52 -10.66 -13.20
C GLY A 74 8.37 -11.52 -12.67
N LEU A 75 7.82 -11.23 -11.49
CA LEU A 75 6.68 -11.99 -10.97
C LEU A 75 5.46 -11.97 -11.93
N PRO A 76 4.76 -13.11 -12.07
CA PRO A 76 3.61 -13.20 -12.96
C PRO A 76 2.38 -12.53 -12.33
N LEU A 77 1.49 -11.98 -13.17
CA LEU A 77 0.33 -11.20 -12.73
C LEU A 77 -0.60 -11.98 -11.78
N HIS A 78 -0.80 -13.29 -11.97
CA HIS A 78 -1.67 -14.07 -11.09
C HIS A 78 -1.19 -14.10 -9.63
N LYS A 79 0.13 -14.16 -9.39
CA LYS A 79 0.71 -14.08 -8.04
C LYS A 79 0.53 -12.70 -7.44
N LEU A 80 0.70 -11.66 -8.25
CA LEU A 80 0.52 -10.29 -7.83
C LEU A 80 -0.94 -9.97 -7.50
N LYS A 81 -1.89 -10.59 -8.20
CA LYS A 81 -3.31 -10.50 -7.89
C LYS A 81 -3.59 -10.98 -6.46
N GLY A 82 -3.03 -12.11 -6.05
CA GLY A 82 -3.18 -12.61 -4.67
C GLY A 82 -2.73 -11.59 -3.63
N ILE A 83 -1.56 -10.98 -3.85
CA ILE A 83 -1.03 -9.91 -2.99
C ILE A 83 -1.95 -8.69 -2.98
N LEU A 84 -2.39 -8.24 -4.16
CA LEU A 84 -3.26 -7.07 -4.26
C LEU A 84 -4.58 -7.30 -3.53
N ASN A 85 -5.23 -8.44 -3.76
CA ASN A 85 -6.48 -8.78 -3.11
C ASN A 85 -6.29 -8.82 -1.59
N TRP A 86 -5.21 -9.42 -1.09
CA TRP A 86 -4.91 -9.40 0.34
C TRP A 86 -4.74 -7.97 0.89
N LEU A 87 -4.00 -7.10 0.18
CA LEU A 87 -3.85 -5.69 0.56
C LEU A 87 -5.17 -4.88 0.51
N GLU A 88 -6.16 -5.36 -0.24
CA GLU A 88 -7.46 -4.73 -0.37
C GLU A 88 -8.43 -5.13 0.75
N TYR A 89 -8.37 -6.38 1.19
CA TYR A 89 -9.22 -6.91 2.26
C TYR A 89 -8.66 -6.72 3.68
N ASN A 90 -7.41 -6.27 3.79
CA ASN A 90 -6.74 -6.05 5.07
C ASN A 90 -6.32 -4.58 5.23
N PRO A 91 -6.33 -4.02 6.45
CA PRO A 91 -5.86 -2.65 6.75
C PRO A 91 -4.32 -2.57 6.77
N ALA A 92 -3.66 -3.31 5.87
CA ALA A 92 -2.22 -3.51 5.86
C ALA A 92 -1.46 -2.21 5.56
N ILE A 93 -2.02 -1.34 4.72
CA ILE A 93 -1.42 -0.04 4.40
C ILE A 93 -1.52 0.92 5.58
N GLU A 94 -2.68 0.97 6.24
CA GLU A 94 -2.93 1.78 7.43
C GLU A 94 -1.99 1.39 8.56
N PHE A 95 -1.86 0.08 8.80
CA PHE A 95 -0.92 -0.46 9.76
C PHE A 95 0.52 -0.10 9.42
N SER A 96 0.92 -0.24 8.14
CA SER A 96 2.27 0.12 7.69
C SER A 96 2.56 1.60 7.83
N VAL A 97 1.58 2.48 7.56
CA VAL A 97 1.73 3.92 7.76
C VAL A 97 1.94 4.24 9.24
N LYS A 98 1.17 3.61 10.14
CA LYS A 98 1.37 3.79 11.58
C LYS A 98 2.76 3.33 12.01
N GLN A 99 3.16 2.12 11.64
CA GLN A 99 4.50 1.59 11.93
C GLN A 99 5.59 2.55 11.43
N LEU A 100 5.45 3.06 10.21
CA LEU A 100 6.38 4.04 9.65
C LEU A 100 6.48 5.32 10.50
N THR A 101 5.37 5.81 11.07
CA THR A 101 5.40 6.99 11.98
C THR A 101 6.08 6.70 13.32
N GLU A 102 6.14 5.43 13.71
CA GLU A 102 6.79 4.93 14.93
C GLU A 102 8.23 4.46 14.65
N ASN A 103 8.76 4.69 13.44
CA ASN A 103 10.06 4.21 12.97
C ASN A 103 10.23 2.69 13.03
N ILE A 104 9.14 1.96 12.79
CA ILE A 104 9.13 0.50 12.70
C ILE A 104 9.19 0.08 11.23
N ASP A 105 10.17 -0.77 10.90
CA ASP A 105 10.32 -1.34 9.57
C ASP A 105 9.32 -2.47 9.32
N GLY A 106 8.54 -2.32 8.26
CA GLY A 106 7.53 -3.25 7.77
C GLY A 106 7.99 -3.99 6.51
N TYR A 107 7.72 -5.29 6.49
CA TYR A 107 8.10 -6.22 5.43
C TYR A 107 6.87 -6.99 4.99
N LEU A 108 6.53 -6.89 3.71
CA LEU A 108 5.59 -7.82 3.08
C LEU A 108 6.26 -9.18 3.00
N TYR A 109 5.60 -10.19 3.54
CA TYR A 109 5.95 -11.57 3.36
C TYR A 109 4.78 -12.32 2.72
N THR A 110 5.10 -13.20 1.77
CA THR A 110 4.12 -14.14 1.22
C THR A 110 4.79 -15.36 0.59
N ASP A 111 4.11 -16.50 0.62
CA ASP A 111 4.44 -17.70 -0.17
C ASP A 111 3.59 -17.83 -1.45
N PHE A 112 2.78 -16.80 -1.75
CA PHE A 112 1.83 -16.70 -2.86
C PHE A 112 0.65 -17.69 -2.82
N GLU A 113 0.47 -18.44 -1.73
CA GLU A 113 -0.57 -19.45 -1.62
C GLU A 113 -1.50 -19.11 -0.45
N ASP A 114 -1.06 -19.39 0.79
CA ASP A 114 -1.85 -19.27 2.01
C ASP A 114 -1.32 -18.20 2.97
N GLU A 115 -0.10 -17.72 2.78
CA GLU A 115 0.52 -16.77 3.69
C GLU A 115 0.69 -15.41 3.02
N TYR A 116 0.11 -14.39 3.64
CA TYR A 116 0.26 -12.98 3.27
C TYR A 116 0.26 -12.15 4.54
N GLY A 117 1.27 -11.30 4.71
CA GLY A 117 1.37 -10.46 5.90
C GLY A 117 2.34 -9.30 5.71
N ILE A 118 2.11 -8.21 6.43
CA ILE A 118 3.13 -7.19 6.66
C ILE A 118 3.54 -7.31 8.12
N TYR A 119 4.82 -7.57 8.33
CA TYR A 119 5.39 -7.83 9.64
C TYR A 119 6.42 -6.76 9.96
N SER A 120 6.52 -6.37 11.22
CA SER A 120 7.72 -5.70 11.70
C SER A 120 8.94 -6.64 11.59
N ASN A 121 10.16 -6.09 11.69
CA ASN A 121 11.37 -6.91 11.70
C ASN A 121 11.36 -8.00 12.79
N GLU A 122 10.88 -7.67 13.99
CA GLU A 122 10.81 -8.63 15.11
C GLU A 122 9.78 -9.73 14.85
N GLU A 123 8.55 -9.34 14.46
CA GLU A 123 7.48 -10.29 14.13
C GLU A 123 7.86 -11.22 12.97
N LEU A 124 8.57 -10.68 11.97
CA LEU A 124 9.02 -11.47 10.82
C LEU A 124 10.05 -12.52 11.24
N LEU A 125 11.03 -12.15 12.07
CA LEU A 125 12.05 -13.09 12.54
C LEU A 125 11.42 -14.23 13.34
N ASP A 126 10.50 -13.92 14.24
CA ASP A 126 9.80 -14.92 15.03
C ASP A 126 8.93 -15.81 14.16
N PHE A 127 8.20 -15.22 13.22
CA PHE A 127 7.41 -15.95 12.24
C PHE A 127 8.26 -16.93 11.42
N LEU A 128 9.41 -16.49 10.89
CA LEU A 128 10.30 -17.32 10.09
C LEU A 128 10.95 -18.44 10.91
N ARG A 129 11.27 -18.21 12.19
CA ARG A 129 11.84 -19.23 13.09
C ARG A 129 10.84 -20.33 13.44
N LEU A 130 9.58 -19.96 13.63
CA LEU A 130 8.51 -20.90 13.99
C LEU A 130 7.94 -21.63 12.78
N LYS A 131 8.14 -21.09 11.57
CA LYS A 131 7.65 -21.69 10.36
C LYS A 131 8.41 -22.97 10.03
N LYS A 132 7.67 -24.05 9.78
CA LYS A 132 8.23 -25.27 9.17
C LYS A 132 8.67 -24.94 7.74
N GLU A 133 9.87 -25.35 7.37
CA GLU A 133 10.36 -25.22 6.00
C GLU A 133 9.35 -25.84 5.02
N LYS A 134 8.87 -25.02 4.10
CA LYS A 134 8.06 -25.43 2.95
C LYS A 134 8.93 -25.22 1.71
N GLU A 135 8.99 -26.19 0.80
CA GLU A 135 9.63 -26.04 -0.51
C GLU A 135 8.78 -25.18 -1.46
N ARG A 136 8.51 -23.93 -1.06
CA ARG A 136 7.74 -22.97 -1.85
C ARG A 136 8.54 -21.69 -2.03
N LEU A 137 8.39 -21.08 -3.20
CA LEU A 137 8.90 -19.73 -3.43
C LEU A 137 8.20 -18.77 -2.46
N SER A 138 8.97 -18.14 -1.60
CA SER A 138 8.51 -17.03 -0.77
C SER A 138 9.24 -15.75 -1.12
N ILE A 139 8.62 -14.62 -0.80
CA ILE A 139 9.27 -13.32 -0.85
C ILE A 139 9.20 -12.64 0.51
N ILE A 140 10.27 -11.94 0.84
CA ILE A 140 10.31 -10.91 1.88
C ILE A 140 10.64 -9.62 1.14
N PHE A 141 9.78 -8.62 1.30
CA PHE A 141 9.85 -7.39 0.52
C PHE A 141 9.66 -6.16 1.43
N PRO A 142 10.67 -5.29 1.57
CA PRO A 142 10.54 -4.09 2.40
C PRO A 142 9.55 -3.10 1.76
N VAL A 143 8.52 -2.70 2.51
CA VAL A 143 7.47 -1.79 2.00
C VAL A 143 7.68 -0.34 2.41
N ASN A 144 8.47 -0.09 3.46
CA ASN A 144 8.60 1.22 4.12
C ASN A 144 9.01 2.34 3.17
N HIS A 145 10.04 2.12 2.36
CA HIS A 145 10.52 3.16 1.46
C HIS A 145 9.46 3.55 0.42
N LEU A 146 8.71 2.58 -0.13
CA LEU A 146 7.63 2.85 -1.08
C LEU A 146 6.51 3.65 -0.42
N ILE A 147 6.06 3.19 0.74
CA ILE A 147 4.98 3.83 1.51
C ILE A 147 5.39 5.24 1.91
N LYS A 148 6.60 5.42 2.46
CA LYS A 148 7.15 6.72 2.86
C LYS A 148 7.20 7.68 1.69
N ASN A 149 7.76 7.27 0.56
CA ASN A 149 7.91 8.15 -0.61
C ASN A 149 6.57 8.64 -1.13
N ILE A 150 5.57 7.76 -1.17
CA ILE A 150 4.21 8.14 -1.58
C ILE A 150 3.58 9.05 -0.52
N LEU A 151 3.69 8.69 0.75
CA LEU A 151 3.08 9.42 1.85
C LEU A 151 3.58 10.87 1.93
N ILE A 152 4.88 11.11 1.78
CA ILE A 152 5.47 12.46 1.86
C ILE A 152 5.32 13.26 0.55
N SER A 153 5.10 12.60 -0.58
CA SER A 153 4.93 13.27 -1.89
C SER A 153 3.48 13.59 -2.21
N ILE A 154 2.53 12.94 -1.52
CA ILE A 154 1.11 13.14 -1.77
C ILE A 154 0.70 14.58 -1.43
N LYS A 155 -0.02 15.19 -2.36
CA LYS A 155 -0.68 16.48 -2.17
C LYS A 155 -2.07 16.38 -2.78
N SER A 156 -3.08 16.27 -1.93
CA SER A 156 -4.48 16.24 -2.32
C SER A 156 -5.30 17.19 -1.45
N THR A 157 -6.58 17.32 -1.78
CA THR A 157 -7.53 18.07 -0.94
C THR A 157 -7.80 17.39 0.40
N SER A 158 -7.63 16.07 0.49
CA SER A 158 -7.88 15.30 1.71
C SER A 158 -6.64 15.14 2.59
N LEU A 159 -5.44 15.13 2.00
CA LEU A 159 -4.21 14.72 2.66
C LEU A 159 -2.96 15.47 2.14
N GLU A 160 -2.19 16.00 3.08
CA GLU A 160 -0.80 16.43 2.91
C GLU A 160 0.00 15.95 4.13
N VAL A 161 1.25 15.55 3.93
CA VAL A 161 2.11 15.06 5.03
C VAL A 161 3.44 15.80 5.04
N LYS A 162 3.91 16.13 6.24
CA LYS A 162 5.25 16.71 6.47
C LYS A 162 5.95 15.95 7.57
N ILE A 163 7.28 15.97 7.53
CA ILE A 163 8.13 15.47 8.61
C ILE A 163 8.91 16.67 9.15
N ILE A 164 8.72 16.97 10.44
CA ILE A 164 9.42 18.05 11.13
C ILE A 164 10.18 17.42 12.29
N SER A 165 11.51 17.53 12.27
CA SER A 165 12.38 16.96 13.32
C SER A 165 12.11 15.47 13.58
N GLY A 166 11.84 14.69 12.53
CA GLY A 166 11.53 13.25 12.63
C GLY A 166 10.07 12.92 12.98
N GLN A 167 9.23 13.91 13.32
CA GLN A 167 7.82 13.70 13.63
C GLN A 167 6.94 13.88 12.38
N TYR A 168 6.05 12.93 12.13
CA TYR A 168 5.07 13.03 11.07
C TYR A 168 3.90 13.93 11.47
N MET A 169 3.52 14.83 10.57
CA MET A 169 2.35 15.69 10.70
C MET A 169 1.46 15.49 9.48
N PHE A 170 0.17 15.25 9.72
CA PHE A 170 -0.82 14.97 8.69
C PHE A 170 -1.80 16.12 8.62
N LYS A 171 -1.91 16.78 7.47
CA LYS A 171 -3.00 17.72 7.21
C LYS A 171 -4.18 16.96 6.66
N VAL A 172 -5.22 16.79 7.46
CA VAL A 172 -6.46 16.11 7.08
C VAL A 172 -7.57 17.15 6.93
N ASN A 173 -8.12 17.27 5.73
CA ASN A 173 -9.21 18.20 5.40
C ASN A 173 -8.96 19.65 5.89
N GLY A 174 -7.69 20.09 5.86
CA GLY A 174 -7.29 21.44 6.27
C GLY A 174 -6.62 21.54 7.64
N GLU A 175 -6.80 20.55 8.52
CA GLU A 175 -6.32 20.58 9.91
C GLU A 175 -5.06 19.71 10.10
N TRP A 176 -4.05 20.25 10.78
CA TRP A 176 -2.84 19.49 11.12
C TRP A 176 -3.07 18.60 12.34
N ILE A 177 -2.81 17.31 12.17
CA ILE A 177 -2.85 16.27 13.19
C ILE A 177 -1.44 15.73 13.37
N ILE A 178 -0.98 15.74 14.62
CA ILE A 178 0.14 14.93 15.07
C ILE A 178 -0.48 13.64 15.63
N PRO A 179 -0.20 12.48 15.01
CA PRO A 179 -0.80 11.21 15.39
C PRO A 179 -0.51 10.83 16.85
#